data_AF-A0A1R2BL63-F1
#
_entry.id   AF-A0A1R2BL63-F1
#
_cell.length_a   1.000
_cell.length_b   1.000
_cell.length_c   1.000
_cell.angle_alpha   90.00
_cell.angle_beta   90.00
_cell.angle_gamma   90.00
#
_symmetry.space_group_name_H-M   'P 1'
#
loop_
_entity.id
_entity.type
_entity.pdbx_description
1 polymer ?
#
loop_
_entity_poly.entity_id
_entity_poly.type
_entity_poly.pdbx_seq_one_letter_code
_entity_poly.pdbx_strand_id
1 'polypeptide(L)'
;MEQLLETLEFQYLEIFSEDISQELNIRYSATKSGDPKLAYSFWKFFGQKLLQISSNQESKLTEMVQELFTGLCIVVEQTFKALNAQETINDFLQCKLKDSEKSEKSIEKSIEKAPILKRNSMSQLEKQRSSQENSKEIEKIEILKAENQTLEFKHNELLITVEQLLAKSRPVREKPLRTVPTKKLAASASMPALKPNIEKKNIIPKQTQPKKQPVKPRSSITREITIKQLKDYIEDIYVTKTKFDAKCYEDCQPRETMDQYLYTYLSQKYGLKNLISEWSLIILKAIEKYEHEDSEVLLFSKILNNRINEEYQQNFDKLKENMKQLLKAKLQQRNPFMREMELNNLLKEKLNGVLDDDEWATIIVSMYSQNEAEFMIGNLKTLLEEQSFRLVAGRRNKLIMNKTDATYNEIQNFILSYDLLAHEAYIGPLWNEFSAMDTDEDGILTTEEFRKMVVNMGMEDRFDRLLATIDPNDTGYTNFSDCVTLFMYEMVIGDDETEISVISWLSSSHRDRVFY
;
A
#
# COMPACT_ATOMS: atom_id res chain seq x y z
N MET A 1 7.21 21.42 -24.23
CA MET A 1 7.18 21.41 -22.75
C MET A 1 6.99 22.82 -22.21
N GLU A 2 7.99 23.72 -22.32
CA GLU A 2 7.85 25.11 -21.86
C GLU A 2 6.64 25.85 -22.48
N GLN A 3 6.40 25.70 -23.79
CA GLN A 3 5.22 26.27 -24.45
C GLN A 3 3.88 25.72 -23.93
N LEU A 4 3.84 24.46 -23.49
CA LEU A 4 2.61 23.84 -22.96
C LEU A 4 2.32 24.36 -21.55
N LEU A 5 3.38 24.58 -20.77
CA LEU A 5 3.32 25.18 -19.44
C LEU A 5 2.94 26.66 -19.50
N GLU A 6 3.52 27.45 -20.41
CA GLU A 6 3.10 28.86 -20.64
C GLU A 6 1.61 28.96 -21.01
N THR A 7 1.10 28.02 -21.80
CA THR A 7 -0.32 27.99 -22.19
C THR A 7 -1.24 27.63 -21.01
N LEU A 8 -0.81 26.71 -20.14
CA LEU A 8 -1.57 26.30 -18.94
C LEU A 8 -1.51 27.36 -17.83
N GLU A 9 -0.36 28.03 -17.66
CA GLU A 9 -0.12 29.09 -16.67
C GLU A 9 -1.04 30.29 -16.91
N PHE A 10 -1.37 30.59 -18.17
CA PHE A 10 -2.20 31.75 -18.54
C PHE A 10 -3.71 31.53 -18.48
N GLN A 11 -4.22 30.28 -18.52
CA GLN A 11 -5.65 30.03 -18.66
C GLN A 11 -6.31 29.28 -17.49
N TYR A 12 -5.57 28.54 -16.65
CA TYR A 12 -6.19 27.58 -15.74
C TYR A 12 -5.72 27.66 -14.27
N LEU A 13 -4.73 28.50 -13.96
CA LEU A 13 -4.23 28.65 -12.57
C LEU A 13 -5.23 29.30 -11.60
N GLU A 14 -6.23 30.04 -12.07
CA GLU A 14 -7.33 30.54 -11.21
C GLU A 14 -8.28 29.43 -10.71
N ILE A 15 -8.22 28.22 -11.28
CA ILE A 15 -9.15 27.12 -10.95
C ILE A 15 -8.61 26.24 -9.82
N PHE A 16 -7.30 26.25 -9.58
CA PHE A 16 -6.68 25.45 -8.53
C PHE A 16 -6.74 26.18 -7.18
N SER A 17 -7.02 25.44 -6.10
CA SER A 17 -6.84 25.99 -4.76
C SER A 17 -5.38 26.38 -4.54
N GLU A 18 -5.14 27.40 -3.69
CA GLU A 18 -3.81 27.93 -3.40
C GLU A 18 -2.82 26.83 -2.96
N ASP A 19 -3.32 25.82 -2.24
CA ASP A 19 -2.55 24.66 -1.79
C ASP A 19 -2.10 23.76 -2.94
N ILE A 20 -2.97 23.49 -3.93
CA ILE A 20 -2.62 22.66 -5.10
C ILE A 20 -1.60 23.39 -5.97
N SER A 21 -1.76 24.71 -6.14
CA SER A 21 -0.83 25.55 -6.88
C SER A 21 0.55 25.60 -6.23
N GLN A 22 0.62 25.65 -4.89
CA GLN A 22 1.90 25.60 -4.16
C GLN A 22 2.58 24.24 -4.32
N GLU A 23 1.84 23.13 -4.19
CA GLU A 23 2.42 21.79 -4.31
C GLU A 23 2.87 21.48 -5.75
N LEU A 24 2.12 21.94 -6.76
CA LEU A 24 2.54 21.86 -8.16
C LEU A 24 3.81 22.67 -8.42
N ASN A 25 3.95 23.87 -7.84
CA ASN A 25 5.16 24.68 -7.98
C ASN A 25 6.38 24.04 -7.32
N ILE A 26 6.23 23.43 -6.14
CA ILE A 26 7.32 22.72 -5.44
C ILE A 26 7.79 21.54 -6.29
N ARG A 27 6.86 20.70 -6.75
CA ARG A 27 7.20 19.50 -7.54
C ARG A 27 7.72 19.87 -8.93
N TYR A 28 7.17 20.89 -9.58
CA TYR A 28 7.69 21.42 -10.85
C TYR A 28 9.12 21.95 -10.71
N SER A 29 9.41 22.67 -9.63
CA SER A 29 10.77 23.15 -9.35
C SER A 29 11.75 22.00 -9.15
N ALA A 30 11.30 20.87 -8.59
CA ALA A 30 12.11 19.66 -8.48
C ALA A 30 12.40 19.01 -9.86
N THR A 31 11.50 19.15 -10.85
CA THR A 31 11.77 18.64 -12.22
C THR A 31 12.85 19.42 -12.97
N LYS A 32 13.13 20.67 -12.59
CA LYS A 32 14.24 21.48 -13.16
C LYS A 32 15.63 20.95 -12.76
N SER A 33 15.71 19.97 -11.87
CA SER A 33 16.96 19.25 -11.54
C SER A 33 17.46 18.36 -12.68
N GLY A 34 16.63 18.08 -13.69
CA GLY A 34 16.96 17.18 -14.80
C GLY A 34 16.81 15.70 -14.47
N ASP A 35 16.34 15.34 -13.26
CA ASP A 35 16.09 13.95 -12.87
C ASP A 35 14.80 13.39 -13.55
N PRO A 36 14.91 12.35 -14.39
CA PRO A 36 13.76 11.74 -15.06
C PRO A 36 12.72 11.15 -14.11
N LYS A 37 13.12 10.65 -12.93
CA LYS A 37 12.21 10.03 -11.95
C LYS A 37 11.34 11.08 -11.26
N LEU A 38 11.91 12.23 -10.93
CA LEU A 38 11.18 13.37 -10.38
C LEU A 38 10.21 13.96 -11.41
N ALA A 39 10.62 14.05 -12.67
CA ALA A 39 9.74 14.46 -13.76
C ALA A 39 8.53 13.52 -13.92
N TYR A 40 8.76 12.20 -13.90
CA TYR A 40 7.68 11.20 -13.96
C TYR A 40 6.70 11.31 -12.79
N SER A 41 7.23 11.42 -11.56
CA SER A 41 6.42 11.58 -10.35
C SER A 41 5.53 12.83 -10.39
N PHE A 42 6.07 13.95 -10.87
CA PHE A 42 5.31 15.18 -11.08
C PHE A 42 4.16 14.98 -12.06
N TRP A 43 4.42 14.40 -13.23
CA TRP A 43 3.39 14.20 -14.26
C TRP A 43 2.30 13.24 -13.83
N LYS A 44 2.65 12.16 -13.13
CA LYS A 44 1.67 11.23 -12.55
C LYS A 44 0.76 11.93 -11.55
N PHE A 45 1.34 12.73 -10.64
CA PHE A 45 0.58 13.49 -9.64
C PHE A 45 -0.32 14.55 -10.28
N PHE A 46 0.22 15.34 -11.20
CA PHE A 46 -0.52 16.37 -11.94
C PHE A 46 -1.70 15.75 -12.70
N GLY A 47 -1.47 14.61 -13.33
CA GLY A 47 -2.49 13.81 -14.00
C GLY A 47 -3.65 13.37 -13.15
N GLN A 48 -3.33 12.76 -12.00
CA GLN A 48 -4.34 12.33 -11.05
C GLN A 48 -5.19 13.51 -10.57
N LYS A 49 -4.59 14.68 -10.36
CA LYS A 49 -5.33 15.88 -9.96
C LYS A 49 -6.19 16.47 -11.08
N LEU A 50 -5.71 16.45 -12.32
CA LEU A 50 -6.53 16.84 -13.47
C LEU A 50 -7.73 15.91 -13.66
N LEU A 51 -7.54 14.58 -13.56
CA LEU A 51 -8.62 13.59 -13.61
C LEU A 51 -9.65 13.80 -12.50
N GLN A 52 -9.19 14.12 -11.28
CA GLN A 52 -10.06 14.39 -10.13
C GLN A 52 -10.87 15.68 -10.31
N ILE A 53 -10.33 16.68 -11.00
CA ILE A 53 -11.05 17.93 -11.32
C ILE A 53 -12.02 17.69 -12.49
N SER A 54 -11.61 16.90 -13.48
CA SER A 54 -12.38 16.64 -14.70
C SER A 54 -13.62 15.78 -14.43
N SER A 55 -13.55 14.84 -13.48
CA SER A 55 -14.69 14.01 -13.06
C SER A 55 -15.85 14.82 -12.45
N ASN A 56 -15.63 16.09 -12.09
CA ASN A 56 -16.63 16.96 -11.49
C ASN A 56 -17.31 17.93 -12.49
N GLN A 57 -17.00 17.87 -13.80
CA GLN A 57 -17.66 18.72 -14.80
C GLN A 57 -18.17 17.94 -16.02
N GLU A 58 -19.47 18.08 -16.32
CA GLU A 58 -20.16 17.52 -17.49
C GLU A 58 -19.88 18.33 -18.77
N SER A 59 -18.68 18.25 -19.34
CA SER A 59 -18.43 18.90 -20.63
C SER A 59 -17.52 18.11 -21.56
N LYS A 60 -17.71 18.34 -22.86
CA LYS A 60 -16.86 17.85 -23.96
C LYS A 60 -15.38 18.24 -23.81
N LEU A 61 -15.07 19.24 -22.96
CA LEU A 61 -13.71 19.61 -22.59
C LEU A 61 -13.06 18.54 -21.69
N THR A 62 -13.83 17.89 -20.83
CA THR A 62 -13.39 16.79 -19.96
C THR A 62 -12.87 15.62 -20.78
N GLU A 63 -13.62 15.19 -21.81
CA GLU A 63 -13.21 14.12 -22.73
C GLU A 63 -11.92 14.49 -23.48
N MET A 64 -11.82 15.72 -23.98
CA MET A 64 -10.64 16.16 -24.73
C MET A 64 -9.39 16.29 -23.85
N VAL A 65 -9.54 16.74 -22.60
CA VAL A 65 -8.45 16.78 -21.61
C VAL A 65 -8.04 15.36 -21.23
N GLN A 66 -8.99 14.43 -21.08
CA GLN A 66 -8.73 13.05 -20.76
C GLN A 66 -8.00 12.32 -21.90
N GLU A 67 -8.41 12.52 -23.16
CA GLU A 67 -7.71 11.95 -24.33
C GLU A 67 -6.27 12.48 -24.47
N LEU A 68 -6.06 13.80 -24.34
CA LEU A 68 -4.73 14.40 -24.39
C LEU A 68 -3.84 13.90 -23.23
N PHE A 69 -4.42 13.76 -22.04
CA PHE A 69 -3.70 13.29 -20.87
C PHE A 69 -3.31 11.81 -20.98
N THR A 70 -4.23 10.95 -21.45
CA THR A 70 -3.92 9.54 -21.73
C THR A 70 -2.82 9.41 -22.79
N GLY A 71 -2.86 10.21 -23.86
CA GLY A 71 -1.80 10.25 -24.85
C GLY A 71 -0.45 10.65 -24.28
N LEU A 72 -0.40 11.66 -23.40
CA LEU A 72 0.83 12.10 -22.73
C LEU A 72 1.39 11.00 -21.80
N CYS A 73 0.55 10.34 -21.02
CA CYS A 73 0.96 9.23 -20.15
C CYS A 73 1.61 8.09 -20.93
N ILE A 74 1.03 7.70 -22.07
CA ILE A 74 1.59 6.64 -22.93
C ILE A 74 2.98 7.04 -23.43
N VAL A 75 3.15 8.27 -23.91
CA VAL A 75 4.46 8.75 -24.39
C VAL A 75 5.50 8.76 -23.27
N VAL A 76 5.13 9.28 -22.10
CA VAL A 76 6.03 9.34 -20.94
C VAL A 76 6.44 7.94 -20.48
N GLU A 77 5.50 7.00 -20.39
CA GLU A 77 5.77 5.62 -20.01
C GLU A 77 6.70 4.92 -21.01
N GLN A 78 6.47 5.12 -22.32
CA GLN A 78 7.34 4.55 -23.36
C GLN A 78 8.76 5.12 -23.31
N THR A 79 8.91 6.44 -23.10
CA THR A 79 10.25 7.03 -22.92
C THR A 79 10.95 6.51 -21.66
N PHE A 80 10.21 6.25 -20.57
CA PHE A 80 10.78 5.68 -19.36
C PHE A 80 11.22 4.21 -19.56
N LYS A 81 10.44 3.41 -20.28
CA LYS A 81 10.83 2.05 -20.68
C LYS A 81 12.10 2.04 -21.53
N ALA A 82 12.23 2.98 -22.48
CA ALA A 82 13.42 3.13 -23.30
C ALA A 82 14.66 3.50 -22.46
N LEU A 83 14.52 4.44 -21.52
CA LEU A 83 15.59 4.85 -20.59
C LEU A 83 16.05 3.68 -19.70
N ASN A 84 15.12 2.92 -19.11
CA ASN A 84 15.46 1.75 -18.28
C ASN A 84 16.13 0.63 -19.09
N ALA A 85 15.69 0.41 -20.33
CA ALA A 85 16.35 -0.55 -21.22
C ALA A 85 17.80 -0.13 -21.51
N GLN A 86 18.05 1.17 -21.69
CA GLN A 86 19.39 1.70 -21.90
C GLN A 86 20.28 1.60 -20.65
N GLU A 87 19.72 1.82 -19.45
CA GLU A 87 20.43 1.59 -18.17
C GLU A 87 20.82 0.12 -18.01
N THR A 88 19.90 -0.81 -18.30
CA THR A 88 20.15 -2.26 -18.28
C THR A 88 21.27 -2.68 -19.25
N ILE A 89 21.30 -2.08 -20.45
CA ILE A 89 22.38 -2.29 -21.43
C ILE A 89 23.72 -1.79 -20.88
N ASN A 90 23.74 -0.61 -20.25
CA ASN A 90 24.95 -0.04 -19.66
C ASN A 90 25.49 -0.88 -18.50
N ASP A 91 24.61 -1.39 -17.64
CA ASP A 91 24.99 -2.27 -16.52
C ASP A 91 25.53 -3.61 -17.01
N PHE A 92 24.91 -4.18 -18.06
CA PHE A 92 25.42 -5.38 -18.71
C PHE A 92 26.83 -5.17 -19.28
N LEU A 93 27.07 -4.02 -19.94
CA LEU A 93 28.39 -3.66 -20.48
C LEU A 93 29.42 -3.45 -19.35
N GLN A 94 29.04 -2.80 -18.25
CA GLN A 94 29.91 -2.59 -17.09
C GLN A 94 30.32 -3.89 -16.39
N CYS A 95 29.38 -4.82 -16.19
CA CYS A 95 29.66 -6.14 -15.63
C CYS A 95 30.65 -6.92 -16.53
N LYS A 96 30.46 -6.85 -17.85
CA LYS A 96 31.34 -7.53 -18.81
C LYS A 96 32.76 -6.96 -18.86
N LEU A 97 32.91 -5.64 -18.74
CA LEU A 97 34.24 -5.02 -18.60
C LEU A 97 34.98 -5.57 -17.37
N LYS A 98 34.30 -5.71 -16.23
CA LYS A 98 34.87 -6.26 -15.00
C LYS A 98 35.26 -7.74 -15.13
N ASP A 99 34.47 -8.54 -15.85
CA ASP A 99 34.78 -9.96 -16.09
C ASP A 99 35.94 -10.14 -17.06
N SER A 100 36.04 -9.29 -18.10
CA SER A 100 37.19 -9.26 -19.01
C SER A 100 38.48 -8.97 -18.24
N GLU A 101 38.50 -7.93 -17.40
CA GLU A 101 39.66 -7.58 -16.57
C GLU A 101 40.09 -8.70 -15.60
N LYS A 102 39.12 -9.45 -15.06
CA LYS A 102 39.41 -10.60 -14.18
C LYS A 102 40.00 -11.77 -14.96
N SER A 103 39.50 -12.02 -16.17
CA SER A 103 39.98 -13.10 -17.03
C SER A 103 41.42 -12.85 -17.51
N GLU A 104 41.75 -11.62 -17.92
CA GLU A 104 43.11 -11.22 -18.32
C GLU A 104 44.12 -11.39 -17.17
N LYS A 105 43.76 -10.96 -15.96
CA LYS A 105 44.60 -11.14 -14.76
C LYS A 105 44.79 -12.62 -14.37
N SER A 106 43.83 -13.49 -14.69
CA SER A 106 43.92 -14.93 -14.44
C SER A 106 44.81 -15.63 -15.47
N ILE A 107 44.73 -15.20 -16.73
CA ILE A 107 45.55 -15.70 -17.84
C ILE A 107 47.02 -15.30 -17.64
N GLU A 108 47.31 -14.05 -17.25
CA GLU A 108 48.69 -13.60 -16.95
C GLU A 108 49.34 -14.46 -15.86
N LYS A 109 48.60 -14.77 -14.78
CA LYS A 109 49.10 -15.63 -13.68
C LYS A 109 49.31 -17.09 -14.09
N SER A 110 48.54 -17.58 -15.05
CA SER A 110 48.61 -18.97 -15.52
C SER A 110 49.73 -19.18 -16.55
N ILE A 111 50.02 -18.14 -17.35
CA ILE A 111 51.13 -18.16 -18.31
C ILE A 111 52.48 -18.25 -17.58
N GLU A 112 52.64 -17.68 -16.39
CA GLU A 112 53.93 -17.66 -15.67
C GLU A 112 54.40 -19.04 -15.15
N LYS A 113 53.52 -20.06 -15.10
CA LYS A 113 53.83 -21.34 -14.41
C LYS A 113 53.92 -22.59 -15.30
N ALA A 114 53.78 -22.47 -16.62
CA ALA A 114 53.70 -23.65 -17.51
C ALA A 114 55.02 -23.99 -18.25
N PRO A 115 55.46 -25.27 -18.29
CA PRO A 115 56.65 -25.70 -19.02
C PRO A 115 56.47 -25.63 -20.56
N ILE A 116 57.56 -25.25 -21.23
CA ILE A 116 57.62 -24.69 -22.59
C ILE A 116 57.05 -25.60 -23.70
N LEU A 117 57.01 -26.92 -23.54
CA LEU A 117 56.63 -27.84 -24.63
C LEU A 117 55.12 -28.11 -24.78
N LYS A 118 54.28 -27.83 -23.79
CA LYS A 118 52.79 -27.96 -23.89
C LYS A 118 52.08 -26.64 -24.27
N ARG A 119 52.84 -25.54 -24.37
CA ARG A 119 52.32 -24.18 -24.58
C ARG A 119 51.70 -23.98 -25.97
N ASN A 120 52.24 -24.65 -26.99
CA ASN A 120 51.86 -24.38 -28.38
C ASN A 120 50.54 -25.07 -28.79
N SER A 121 50.23 -26.25 -28.24
CA SER A 121 49.01 -27.00 -28.58
C SER A 121 47.77 -26.48 -27.84
N MET A 122 47.91 -26.08 -26.56
CA MET A 122 46.83 -25.46 -25.79
C MET A 122 46.48 -24.07 -26.31
N SER A 123 47.50 -23.26 -26.68
CA SER A 123 47.28 -21.91 -27.21
C SER A 123 46.44 -21.90 -28.50
N GLN A 124 46.53 -22.94 -29.34
CA GLN A 124 45.73 -23.02 -30.57
C GLN A 124 44.26 -23.41 -30.30
N LEU A 125 44.02 -24.36 -29.38
CA LEU A 125 42.66 -24.77 -29.00
C LEU A 125 41.91 -23.68 -28.24
N GLU A 126 42.61 -22.92 -27.40
CA GLU A 126 42.02 -21.83 -26.62
C GLU A 126 41.72 -20.61 -27.51
N LYS A 127 42.57 -20.33 -28.51
CA LYS A 127 42.26 -19.34 -29.56
C LYS A 127 41.05 -19.73 -30.41
N GLN A 128 40.86 -21.03 -30.70
CA GLN A 128 39.67 -21.49 -31.40
C GLN A 128 38.41 -21.34 -30.54
N ARG A 129 38.45 -21.70 -29.25
CA ARG A 129 37.31 -21.50 -28.34
C ARG A 129 36.95 -20.03 -28.16
N SER A 130 37.91 -19.15 -27.92
CA SER A 130 37.63 -17.72 -27.77
C SER A 130 37.10 -17.11 -29.07
N SER A 131 37.58 -17.56 -30.23
CA SER A 131 37.03 -17.10 -31.52
C SER A 131 35.58 -17.54 -31.75
N GLN A 132 35.20 -18.73 -31.27
CA GLN A 132 33.85 -19.25 -31.41
C GLN A 132 32.87 -18.61 -30.42
N GLU A 133 33.30 -18.32 -29.19
CA GLU A 133 32.51 -17.56 -28.21
C GLU A 133 32.32 -16.10 -28.66
N ASN A 134 33.39 -15.44 -29.11
CA ASN A 134 33.29 -14.08 -29.65
C ASN A 134 32.36 -14.01 -30.86
N SER A 135 32.33 -15.03 -31.72
CA SER A 135 31.41 -15.08 -32.87
C SER A 135 29.93 -15.14 -32.46
N LYS A 136 29.59 -15.94 -31.45
CA LYS A 136 28.20 -16.04 -30.95
C LYS A 136 27.77 -14.76 -30.23
N GLU A 137 28.71 -14.11 -29.55
CA GLU A 137 28.44 -12.84 -28.87
C GLU A 137 28.26 -11.68 -29.86
N ILE A 138 29.03 -11.63 -30.96
CA ILE A 138 28.82 -10.65 -32.04
C ILE A 138 27.42 -10.79 -32.64
N GLU A 139 26.97 -12.03 -32.88
CA GLU A 139 25.61 -12.30 -33.39
C GLU A 139 24.53 -11.79 -32.42
N LYS A 140 24.70 -12.00 -31.10
CA LYS A 140 23.77 -11.48 -30.09
C LYS A 140 23.73 -9.93 -30.07
N ILE A 141 24.88 -9.27 -30.25
CA ILE A 141 24.97 -7.81 -30.32
C ILE A 141 24.28 -7.28 -31.58
N GLU A 142 24.41 -7.96 -32.71
CA GLU A 142 23.72 -7.58 -33.95
C GLU A 142 22.21 -7.71 -33.84
N ILE A 143 21.71 -8.76 -33.18
CA ILE A 143 20.27 -8.93 -32.90
C ILE A 143 19.75 -7.78 -32.02
N LEU A 144 20.44 -7.46 -30.93
CA LEU A 144 20.04 -6.36 -30.04
C LEU A 144 20.09 -4.99 -30.73
N LYS A 145 21.05 -4.76 -31.64
CA LYS A 145 21.10 -3.55 -32.46
C LYS A 145 19.92 -3.43 -33.42
N ALA A 146 19.51 -4.54 -34.05
CA ALA A 146 18.34 -4.56 -34.94
C ALA A 146 17.03 -4.30 -34.18
N GLU A 147 16.90 -4.85 -32.97
CA GLU A 147 15.75 -4.61 -32.10
C GLU A 147 15.66 -3.13 -31.67
N ASN A 148 16.78 -2.52 -31.28
CA ASN A 148 16.83 -1.09 -30.95
C ASN A 148 16.46 -0.19 -32.14
N GLN A 149 16.94 -0.49 -33.34
CA GLN A 149 16.54 0.25 -34.55
C GLN A 149 15.04 0.13 -34.84
N THR A 150 14.45 -1.04 -34.55
CA THR A 150 13.00 -1.26 -34.70
C THR A 150 12.21 -0.43 -33.68
N LEU A 151 12.70 -0.32 -32.44
CA LEU A 151 12.09 0.52 -31.42
C LEU A 151 12.19 2.02 -31.74
N GLU A 152 13.33 2.49 -32.25
CA GLU A 152 13.49 3.87 -32.73
C GLU A 152 12.50 4.19 -33.87
N PHE A 153 12.29 3.25 -34.80
CA PHE A 153 11.30 3.43 -35.87
C PHE A 153 9.88 3.61 -35.31
N LYS A 154 9.46 2.74 -34.38
CA LYS A 154 8.14 2.83 -33.73
C LYS A 154 7.98 4.13 -32.95
N HIS A 155 9.03 4.58 -32.26
CA HIS A 155 9.00 5.85 -31.53
C HIS A 155 8.76 7.05 -32.46
N ASN A 156 9.42 7.07 -33.62
CA ASN A 156 9.23 8.12 -34.62
C ASN A 156 7.82 8.09 -35.24
N GLU A 157 7.24 6.90 -35.46
CA GLU A 157 5.87 6.75 -35.95
C GLU A 157 4.83 7.31 -34.95
N LEU A 158 5.05 7.07 -33.65
CA LEU A 158 4.23 7.64 -32.57
C LEU A 158 4.33 9.16 -32.50
N LEU A 159 5.53 9.73 -32.65
CA LEU A 159 5.72 11.19 -32.70
C LEU A 159 4.91 11.84 -33.84
N ILE A 160 4.92 11.24 -35.02
CA ILE A 160 4.12 11.71 -36.17
C ILE A 160 2.62 11.65 -35.85
N THR A 161 2.17 10.59 -35.19
CA THR A 161 0.76 10.42 -34.80
C THR A 161 0.33 11.51 -33.81
N VAL A 162 1.17 11.83 -32.83
CA VAL A 162 0.91 12.90 -31.86
C VAL A 162 0.83 14.26 -32.55
N GLU A 163 1.74 14.57 -33.48
CA GLU A 163 1.68 15.82 -34.24
C GLU A 163 0.40 15.95 -35.08
N GLN A 164 -0.06 14.86 -35.70
CA GLN A 164 -1.31 14.85 -36.47
C GLN A 164 -2.54 15.09 -35.59
N LEU A 165 -2.57 14.57 -34.36
CA LEU A 165 -3.64 14.81 -33.40
C LEU A 165 -3.64 16.27 -32.92
N LEU A 166 -2.46 16.83 -32.65
CA LEU A 166 -2.30 18.24 -32.28
C LEU A 166 -2.67 19.21 -33.42
N ALA A 167 -2.47 18.81 -34.68
CA ALA A 167 -2.90 19.61 -35.83
C ALA A 167 -4.43 19.62 -36.00
N LYS A 168 -5.12 18.52 -35.65
CA LYS A 168 -6.59 18.41 -35.72
C LYS A 168 -7.31 19.17 -34.60
N SER A 169 -6.66 19.40 -33.46
CA SER A 169 -7.27 20.05 -32.28
C SER A 169 -7.20 21.59 -32.28
N ARG A 170 -6.67 22.24 -33.34
CA ARG A 170 -6.71 23.71 -33.44
C ARG A 170 -8.15 24.21 -33.65
N PRO A 171 -8.73 25.00 -32.73
CA PRO A 171 -10.14 25.39 -32.81
C PRO A 171 -10.38 26.41 -33.93
N VAL A 172 -11.38 26.12 -34.77
CA VAL A 172 -12.01 27.07 -35.69
C VAL A 172 -12.71 28.14 -34.84
N ARG A 173 -12.30 29.40 -35.01
CA ARG A 173 -12.86 30.58 -34.34
C ARG A 173 -14.36 30.72 -34.63
N GLU A 174 -15.21 30.50 -33.62
CA GLU A 174 -16.62 30.88 -33.67
C GLU A 174 -16.97 32.01 -32.69
N LYS A 175 -17.96 32.80 -33.13
CA LYS A 175 -18.37 34.12 -32.61
C LYS A 175 -19.23 34.02 -31.34
N PRO A 176 -19.30 35.08 -30.52
CA PRO A 176 -19.97 35.03 -29.22
C PRO A 176 -21.49 35.17 -29.33
N LEU A 177 -22.24 34.37 -28.56
CA LEU A 177 -23.68 34.50 -28.38
C LEU A 177 -24.08 34.75 -26.92
N ARG A 178 -25.03 35.68 -26.83
CA ARG A 178 -25.77 36.29 -25.71
C ARG A 178 -26.15 35.42 -24.50
N THR A 179 -26.11 36.09 -23.36
CA THR A 179 -26.66 35.73 -22.04
C THR A 179 -28.20 35.88 -21.96
N VAL A 180 -28.84 35.01 -21.17
CA VAL A 180 -30.24 35.13 -20.69
C VAL A 180 -30.29 34.70 -19.21
N PRO A 181 -31.12 35.33 -18.33
CA PRO A 181 -31.03 35.18 -16.88
C PRO A 181 -32.02 34.14 -16.29
N THR A 182 -31.60 33.50 -15.19
CA THR A 182 -32.37 32.49 -14.44
C THR A 182 -33.24 33.11 -13.35
N LYS A 183 -34.49 32.60 -13.23
CA LYS A 183 -35.40 32.86 -12.11
C LYS A 183 -35.69 31.56 -11.35
N LYS A 184 -35.71 31.73 -10.02
CA LYS A 184 -36.28 30.93 -8.91
C LYS A 184 -37.35 29.91 -9.28
N LEU A 185 -37.31 28.75 -8.61
CA LEU A 185 -38.48 28.08 -8.04
C LEU A 185 -38.06 27.19 -6.86
N ALA A 186 -38.86 27.27 -5.80
CA ALA A 186 -38.79 26.53 -4.55
C ALA A 186 -40.14 25.84 -4.32
N ALA A 187 -40.11 24.68 -3.66
CA ALA A 187 -41.20 23.84 -3.09
C ALA A 187 -40.86 22.38 -3.43
N SER A 188 -41.10 21.33 -2.63
CA SER A 188 -41.78 21.11 -1.36
C SER A 188 -41.69 19.60 -1.09
N ALA A 189 -41.44 19.14 0.14
CA ALA A 189 -41.87 17.80 0.55
C ALA A 189 -41.92 17.70 2.09
N SER A 190 -43.14 17.50 2.59
CA SER A 190 -43.52 17.27 3.98
C SER A 190 -43.64 15.77 4.26
N MET A 191 -43.25 15.32 5.44
CA MET A 191 -43.55 13.98 5.98
C MET A 191 -44.26 14.08 7.33
N PRO A 192 -45.16 13.14 7.69
CA PRO A 192 -46.03 13.24 8.86
C PRO A 192 -45.47 12.54 10.12
N ALA A 193 -45.69 13.17 11.28
CA ALA A 193 -45.31 12.66 12.60
C ALA A 193 -46.48 11.96 13.30
N LEU A 194 -46.22 10.75 13.83
CA LEU A 194 -47.09 10.00 14.73
C LEU A 194 -46.92 10.46 16.18
N LYS A 195 -48.04 10.65 16.89
CA LYS A 195 -48.12 10.94 18.33
C LYS A 195 -48.54 9.68 19.10
N PRO A 196 -48.05 9.47 20.33
CA PRO A 196 -48.79 8.76 21.36
C PRO A 196 -49.39 9.71 22.40
N ASN A 197 -50.63 9.40 22.74
CA ASN A 197 -51.52 10.06 23.68
C ASN A 197 -51.28 9.51 25.09
N ILE A 198 -50.91 10.35 26.06
CA ILE A 198 -50.93 10.01 27.49
C ILE A 198 -51.54 11.18 28.25
N GLU A 199 -52.76 10.96 28.74
CA GLU A 199 -53.48 11.84 29.66
C GLU A 199 -52.77 11.88 31.02
N LYS A 200 -52.49 13.09 31.54
CA LYS A 200 -52.18 13.31 32.96
C LYS A 200 -53.01 14.45 33.53
N LYS A 201 -53.63 14.13 34.67
CA LYS A 201 -54.54 14.95 35.46
C LYS A 201 -53.84 16.16 36.09
N ASN A 202 -54.58 17.26 36.13
CA ASN A 202 -54.30 18.52 36.80
C ASN A 202 -54.20 18.39 38.32
N ILE A 203 -53.10 18.84 38.92
CA ILE A 203 -53.07 19.42 40.29
C ILE A 203 -52.07 20.59 40.30
N ILE A 204 -52.57 21.79 40.58
CA ILE A 204 -51.82 23.04 40.80
C ILE A 204 -51.58 23.18 42.31
N PRO A 205 -50.36 23.55 42.76
CA PRO A 205 -50.25 24.81 43.51
C PRO A 205 -48.97 25.65 43.24
N LYS A 206 -49.21 26.97 43.09
CA LYS A 206 -48.39 28.17 43.44
C LYS A 206 -46.87 27.96 43.58
N GLN A 207 -46.07 28.39 42.60
CA GLN A 207 -45.47 29.74 42.48
C GLN A 207 -44.59 30.21 43.66
N THR A 208 -43.28 29.99 43.51
CA THR A 208 -42.26 31.03 43.72
C THR A 208 -41.14 30.79 42.69
N GLN A 209 -40.93 31.74 41.79
CA GLN A 209 -39.98 31.62 40.67
C GLN A 209 -38.55 31.98 41.12
N PRO A 210 -37.57 31.05 41.08
CA PRO A 210 -36.17 31.44 40.94
C PRO A 210 -35.90 31.77 39.47
N LYS A 211 -35.30 32.94 39.23
CA LYS A 211 -34.87 33.43 37.91
C LYS A 211 -34.06 32.35 37.19
N LYS A 212 -34.65 31.72 36.17
CA LYS A 212 -33.98 30.79 35.25
C LYS A 212 -32.93 31.57 34.45
N GLN A 213 -31.68 31.47 34.87
CA GLN A 213 -30.57 31.82 33.98
C GLN A 213 -30.54 30.80 32.83
N PRO A 214 -30.31 31.23 31.58
CA PRO A 214 -30.17 30.32 30.46
C PRO A 214 -28.92 29.47 30.67
N VAL A 215 -29.13 28.20 31.05
CA VAL A 215 -28.05 27.21 31.15
C VAL A 215 -27.53 27.01 29.74
N LYS A 216 -26.37 27.60 29.43
CA LYS A 216 -25.66 27.36 28.17
C LYS A 216 -25.51 25.84 28.02
N PRO A 217 -25.88 25.25 26.88
CA PRO A 217 -25.61 23.84 26.64
C PRO A 217 -24.11 23.63 26.86
N ARG A 218 -23.75 22.78 27.85
CA ARG A 218 -22.37 22.37 28.04
C ARG A 218 -21.96 21.71 26.73
N SER A 219 -21.12 22.39 25.95
CA SER A 219 -20.43 21.79 24.82
C SER A 219 -19.81 20.51 25.33
N SER A 220 -20.29 19.37 24.85
CA SER A 220 -19.75 18.05 25.18
C SER A 220 -18.28 18.09 24.79
N ILE A 221 -17.41 18.14 25.79
CA ILE A 221 -15.96 18.01 25.59
C ILE A 221 -15.78 16.62 25.00
N THR A 222 -15.50 16.56 23.70
CA THR A 222 -15.16 15.32 23.01
C THR A 222 -13.93 14.75 23.69
N ARG A 223 -14.09 13.61 24.37
CA ARG A 223 -12.98 12.92 25.01
C ARG A 223 -12.06 12.42 23.91
N GLU A 224 -10.83 12.93 23.88
CA GLU A 224 -9.78 12.41 23.02
C GLU A 224 -9.06 11.27 23.74
N ILE A 225 -8.80 10.18 23.02
CA ILE A 225 -7.96 9.09 23.51
C ILE A 225 -6.55 9.21 22.91
N THR A 226 -5.56 8.97 23.77
CA THR A 226 -4.16 8.88 23.35
C THR A 226 -3.92 7.57 22.60
N ILE A 227 -2.91 7.53 21.73
CA ILE A 227 -2.53 6.31 21.01
C ILE A 227 -2.28 5.13 21.96
N LYS A 228 -1.64 5.36 23.11
CA LYS A 228 -1.41 4.33 24.12
C LYS A 228 -2.73 3.74 24.63
N GLN A 229 -3.69 4.60 24.97
CA GLN A 229 -5.02 4.14 25.41
C GLN A 229 -5.75 3.37 24.32
N LEU A 230 -5.64 3.81 23.05
CA LEU A 230 -6.22 3.08 21.93
C LEU A 230 -5.60 1.68 21.81
N LYS A 231 -4.27 1.56 21.89
CA LYS A 231 -3.58 0.27 21.86
C LYS A 231 -3.98 -0.63 23.04
N ASP A 232 -4.16 -0.05 24.22
CA ASP A 232 -4.68 -0.79 25.38
C ASP A 232 -6.10 -1.33 25.13
N TYR A 233 -6.97 -0.58 24.43
CA TYR A 233 -8.30 -1.08 24.01
C TYR A 233 -8.20 -2.18 22.96
N ILE A 234 -7.35 -2.01 21.94
CA ILE A 234 -7.15 -2.99 20.87
C ILE A 234 -6.71 -4.34 21.46
N GLU A 235 -5.72 -4.32 22.35
CA GLU A 235 -5.24 -5.52 23.05
C GLU A 235 -6.35 -6.18 23.88
N ASP A 236 -7.09 -5.40 24.68
CA ASP A 236 -8.20 -5.90 25.51
C ASP A 236 -9.28 -6.56 24.62
N ILE A 237 -9.61 -5.97 23.48
CA ILE A 237 -10.57 -6.51 22.51
C ILE A 237 -10.10 -7.87 21.96
N TYR A 238 -8.85 -8.00 21.50
CA TYR A 238 -8.33 -9.29 21.01
C TYR A 238 -8.36 -10.38 22.08
N VAL A 239 -7.96 -10.05 23.31
CA VAL A 239 -7.93 -11.00 24.43
C VAL A 239 -9.34 -11.46 24.78
N THR A 240 -10.33 -10.55 24.83
CA THR A 240 -11.72 -10.94 25.13
C THR A 240 -12.37 -11.66 23.94
N LYS A 241 -12.07 -11.26 22.71
CA LYS A 241 -12.58 -11.86 21.46
C LYS A 241 -12.17 -13.32 21.35
N THR A 242 -10.89 -13.63 21.57
CA THR A 242 -10.37 -15.01 21.54
C THR A 242 -11.16 -15.94 22.48
N LYS A 243 -11.51 -15.46 23.68
CA LYS A 243 -12.32 -16.23 24.64
C LYS A 243 -13.78 -16.34 24.22
N PHE A 244 -14.32 -15.29 23.62
CA PHE A 244 -15.67 -15.28 23.09
C PHE A 244 -15.83 -16.26 21.93
N ASP A 245 -14.87 -16.31 21.02
CA ASP A 245 -14.89 -17.21 19.86
C ASP A 245 -14.79 -18.67 20.26
N ALA A 246 -13.93 -18.99 21.22
CA ALA A 246 -13.89 -20.33 21.81
C ALA A 246 -15.25 -20.74 22.38
N LYS A 247 -15.95 -19.81 23.03
CA LYS A 247 -17.30 -20.05 23.56
C LYS A 247 -18.35 -20.21 22.44
N CYS A 248 -18.31 -19.37 21.40
CA CYS A 248 -19.20 -19.53 20.25
C CYS A 248 -19.01 -20.89 19.59
N TYR A 249 -17.76 -21.33 19.44
CA TYR A 249 -17.46 -22.66 18.92
C TYR A 249 -18.02 -23.79 19.80
N GLU A 250 -17.87 -23.69 21.13
CA GLU A 250 -18.45 -24.66 22.08
C GLU A 250 -19.99 -24.68 22.07
N ASP A 251 -20.62 -23.51 21.89
CA ASP A 251 -22.08 -23.34 21.87
C ASP A 251 -22.68 -23.52 20.47
N CYS A 252 -21.89 -23.94 19.47
CA CYS A 252 -22.27 -24.05 18.06
C CYS A 252 -22.93 -22.77 17.52
N GLN A 253 -22.44 -21.61 17.95
CA GLN A 253 -22.85 -20.29 17.47
C GLN A 253 -21.89 -19.77 16.40
N PRO A 254 -22.37 -18.97 15.44
CA PRO A 254 -21.51 -18.32 14.47
C PRO A 254 -20.56 -17.34 15.17
N ARG A 255 -19.35 -17.21 14.62
CA ARG A 255 -18.34 -16.25 15.09
C ARG A 255 -18.69 -14.85 14.57
N GLU A 256 -18.79 -13.88 15.48
CA GLU A 256 -18.97 -12.46 15.14
C GLU A 256 -17.73 -11.91 14.40
N THR A 257 -17.89 -10.96 13.49
CA THR A 257 -16.75 -10.20 12.94
C THR A 257 -16.11 -9.31 14.02
N MET A 258 -14.89 -8.81 13.81
CA MET A 258 -14.26 -7.88 14.74
C MET A 258 -15.10 -6.60 14.97
N ASP A 259 -15.77 -6.07 13.94
CA ASP A 259 -16.65 -4.90 14.08
C ASP A 259 -17.90 -5.21 14.92
N GLN A 260 -18.59 -6.31 14.62
CA GLN A 260 -19.73 -6.78 15.44
C GLN A 260 -19.31 -6.99 16.90
N TYR A 261 -18.16 -7.63 17.10
CA TYR A 261 -17.65 -7.90 18.42
C TYR A 261 -17.22 -6.65 19.19
N LEU A 262 -16.77 -5.58 18.51
CA LEU A 262 -16.49 -4.30 19.16
C LEU A 262 -17.73 -3.79 19.92
N TYR A 263 -18.92 -3.90 19.33
CA TYR A 263 -20.16 -3.54 20.00
C TYR A 263 -20.51 -4.48 21.17
N THR A 264 -20.29 -5.79 21.01
CA THR A 264 -20.44 -6.79 22.07
C THR A 264 -19.54 -6.48 23.26
N TYR A 265 -18.26 -6.20 23.00
CA TYR A 265 -17.26 -5.81 23.99
C TYR A 265 -17.66 -4.53 24.75
N LEU A 266 -18.05 -3.47 24.02
CA LEU A 266 -18.47 -2.21 24.64
C LEU A 266 -19.76 -2.37 25.46
N SER A 267 -20.67 -3.24 25.00
CA SER A 267 -21.88 -3.60 25.73
C SER A 267 -21.57 -4.27 27.06
N GLN A 268 -20.66 -5.24 27.06
CA GLN A 268 -20.19 -5.92 28.28
C GLN A 268 -19.44 -4.95 29.23
N LYS A 269 -18.63 -4.04 28.67
CA LYS A 269 -17.79 -3.12 29.46
C LYS A 269 -18.57 -1.97 30.10
N TYR A 270 -19.59 -1.42 29.42
CA TYR A 270 -20.31 -0.22 29.89
C TYR A 270 -21.79 -0.43 30.23
N GLY A 271 -22.48 -1.39 29.60
CA GLY A 271 -23.90 -1.71 29.84
C GLY A 271 -24.92 -0.64 29.42
N LEU A 272 -24.52 0.60 29.17
CA LEU A 272 -25.40 1.72 28.81
C LEU A 272 -25.28 2.09 27.33
N LYS A 273 -26.40 2.07 26.58
CA LYS A 273 -26.45 2.38 25.13
C LYS A 273 -25.76 3.69 24.74
N ASN A 274 -25.93 4.74 25.54
CA ASN A 274 -25.30 6.04 25.26
C ASN A 274 -23.78 5.97 25.38
N LEU A 275 -23.25 5.24 26.37
CA LEU A 275 -21.81 5.08 26.53
C LEU A 275 -21.23 4.20 25.42
N ILE A 276 -21.94 3.14 25.03
CA ILE A 276 -21.53 2.27 23.92
C ILE A 276 -21.35 3.09 22.64
N SER A 277 -22.36 3.90 22.27
CA SER A 277 -22.30 4.76 21.08
C SER A 277 -21.26 5.89 21.19
N GLU A 278 -21.06 6.46 22.39
CA GLU A 278 -20.03 7.48 22.61
C GLU A 278 -18.63 6.89 22.43
N TRP A 279 -18.35 5.74 23.05
CA TRP A 279 -17.04 5.09 23.00
C TRP A 279 -16.73 4.47 21.65
N SER A 280 -17.72 3.89 20.94
CA SER A 280 -17.49 3.39 19.58
C SER A 280 -17.01 4.51 18.66
N LEU A 281 -17.68 5.67 18.70
CA LEU A 281 -17.28 6.85 17.91
C LEU A 281 -15.90 7.39 18.31
N ILE A 282 -15.55 7.38 19.60
CA ILE A 282 -14.23 7.81 20.08
C ILE A 282 -13.13 6.87 19.58
N ILE A 283 -13.36 5.55 19.64
CA ILE A 283 -12.41 4.53 19.19
C ILE A 283 -12.21 4.64 17.68
N LEU A 284 -13.28 4.68 16.89
CA LEU A 284 -13.21 4.78 15.42
C LEU A 284 -12.46 6.06 14.98
N LYS A 285 -12.76 7.21 15.60
CA LYS A 285 -12.02 8.46 15.32
C LYS A 285 -10.55 8.39 15.68
N ALA A 286 -10.20 7.65 16.73
CA ALA A 286 -8.80 7.48 17.11
C ALA A 286 -8.06 6.53 16.17
N ILE A 287 -8.74 5.50 15.66
CA ILE A 287 -8.18 4.60 14.64
C ILE A 287 -7.86 5.40 13.38
N GLU A 288 -8.83 6.15 12.84
CA GLU A 288 -8.62 7.03 11.67
C GLU A 288 -7.48 8.03 11.89
N LYS A 289 -7.34 8.56 13.11
CA LYS A 289 -6.27 9.50 13.45
C LYS A 289 -4.88 8.83 13.48
N TYR A 290 -4.75 7.64 14.05
CA TYR A 290 -3.45 7.02 14.36
C TYR A 290 -3.05 5.90 13.39
N GLU A 291 -3.92 5.45 12.48
CA GLU A 291 -3.60 4.36 11.53
C GLU A 291 -2.45 4.70 10.56
N HIS A 292 -2.18 5.99 10.32
CA HIS A 292 -1.03 6.41 9.52
C HIS A 292 0.28 6.52 10.33
N GLU A 293 0.19 6.51 11.66
CA GLU A 293 1.34 6.67 12.57
C GLU A 293 1.82 5.33 13.15
N ASP A 294 0.91 4.37 13.36
CA ASP A 294 1.21 3.10 14.03
C ASP A 294 0.60 1.90 13.28
N SER A 295 1.46 0.93 12.98
CA SER A 295 1.11 -0.24 12.17
C SER A 295 0.16 -1.22 12.87
N GLU A 296 0.11 -1.26 14.21
CA GLU A 296 -0.86 -2.09 14.94
C GLU A 296 -2.26 -1.48 14.86
N VAL A 297 -2.35 -0.15 14.91
CA VAL A 297 -3.61 0.57 14.70
C VAL A 297 -4.08 0.38 13.26
N LEU A 298 -3.17 0.46 12.28
CA LEU A 298 -3.48 0.16 10.88
C LEU A 298 -3.99 -1.26 10.68
N LEU A 299 -3.31 -2.26 11.26
CA LEU A 299 -3.75 -3.65 11.20
C LEU A 299 -5.18 -3.81 11.77
N PHE A 300 -5.43 -3.24 12.95
CA PHE A 300 -6.74 -3.31 13.58
C PHE A 300 -7.83 -2.63 12.74
N SER A 301 -7.52 -1.47 12.13
CA SER A 301 -8.40 -0.81 11.16
C SER A 301 -8.75 -1.73 9.98
N LYS A 302 -7.76 -2.42 9.42
CA LYS A 302 -7.97 -3.35 8.29
C LYS A 302 -8.79 -4.59 8.67
N ILE A 303 -8.59 -5.11 9.88
CA ILE A 303 -9.38 -6.24 10.41
C ILE A 303 -10.83 -5.82 10.65
N LEU A 304 -11.06 -4.65 11.25
CA LEU A 304 -12.42 -4.10 11.45
C LEU A 304 -13.19 -3.96 10.14
N ASN A 305 -12.49 -3.59 9.06
CA ASN A 305 -13.08 -3.43 7.73
C ASN A 305 -13.09 -4.74 6.90
N ASN A 306 -12.89 -5.90 7.53
CA ASN A 306 -12.87 -7.22 6.87
C ASN A 306 -11.91 -7.29 5.67
N ARG A 307 -10.80 -6.53 5.70
CA ARG A 307 -9.78 -6.55 4.63
C ARG A 307 -8.63 -7.49 4.92
N ILE A 308 -8.41 -7.79 6.19
CA ILE A 308 -7.38 -8.70 6.70
C ILE A 308 -8.06 -9.66 7.68
N ASN A 309 -7.68 -10.92 7.65
CA ASN A 309 -8.20 -11.92 8.58
C ASN A 309 -7.69 -11.69 10.00
N GLU A 310 -8.53 -11.98 10.99
CA GLU A 310 -8.25 -11.72 12.41
C GLU A 310 -6.99 -12.44 12.93
N GLU A 311 -6.71 -13.65 12.44
CA GLU A 311 -5.58 -14.49 12.89
C GLU A 311 -4.22 -13.92 12.47
N TYR A 312 -4.19 -12.99 11.51
CA TYR A 312 -2.94 -12.35 11.09
C TYR A 312 -2.29 -11.53 12.21
N GLN A 313 -3.05 -11.13 13.24
CA GLN A 313 -2.51 -10.52 14.47
C GLN A 313 -1.43 -11.40 15.13
N GLN A 314 -1.58 -12.73 15.09
CA GLN A 314 -0.57 -13.65 15.63
C GLN A 314 0.72 -13.65 14.82
N ASN A 315 0.63 -13.48 13.49
CA ASN A 315 1.81 -13.36 12.63
C ASN A 315 2.54 -12.05 12.90
N PHE A 316 1.78 -10.98 13.12
CA PHE A 316 2.31 -9.68 13.53
C PHE A 316 3.10 -9.75 14.85
N ASP A 317 2.57 -10.46 15.85
CA ASP A 317 3.27 -10.69 17.13
C ASP A 317 4.53 -11.54 16.96
N LYS A 318 4.48 -12.59 16.14
CA LYS A 318 5.67 -13.40 15.81
C LYS A 318 6.73 -12.55 15.10
N LEU A 319 6.34 -11.63 14.21
CA LEU A 319 7.25 -10.74 13.51
C LEU A 319 7.99 -9.82 14.48
N LYS A 320 7.26 -9.19 15.42
CA LYS A 320 7.85 -8.35 16.48
C LYS A 320 8.85 -9.12 17.35
N GLU A 321 8.50 -10.33 17.76
CA GLU A 321 9.40 -11.15 18.58
C GLU A 321 10.62 -11.63 17.79
N ASN A 322 10.46 -11.98 16.50
CA ASN A 322 11.57 -12.32 15.62
C ASN A 322 12.55 -11.15 15.46
N MET A 323 12.05 -9.93 15.21
CA MET A 323 12.88 -8.72 15.14
C MET A 323 13.72 -8.52 16.42
N LYS A 324 13.09 -8.68 17.58
CA LYS A 324 13.76 -8.57 18.89
C LYS A 324 14.81 -9.67 19.08
N GLN A 325 14.56 -10.89 18.62
CA GLN A 325 15.52 -11.99 18.67
C GLN A 325 16.73 -11.76 17.75
N LEU A 326 16.49 -11.25 16.53
CA LEU A 326 17.55 -10.88 15.59
C LEU A 326 18.43 -9.75 16.14
N LEU A 327 17.82 -8.73 16.76
CA LEU A 327 18.56 -7.68 17.45
C LEU A 327 19.40 -8.25 18.61
N LYS A 328 18.83 -9.13 19.43
CA LYS A 328 19.56 -9.80 20.52
C LYS A 328 20.75 -10.60 20.00
N ALA A 329 20.56 -11.37 18.92
CA ALA A 329 21.62 -12.16 18.29
C ALA A 329 22.75 -11.26 17.77
N LYS A 330 22.42 -10.14 17.12
CA LYS A 330 23.39 -9.14 16.65
C LYS A 330 24.17 -8.52 17.82
N LEU A 331 23.51 -8.14 18.91
CA LEU A 331 24.16 -7.59 20.10
C LEU A 331 25.08 -8.61 20.77
N GLN A 332 24.67 -9.88 20.82
CA GLN A 332 25.49 -10.99 21.35
C GLN A 332 26.73 -11.24 20.49
N GLN A 333 26.59 -11.17 19.16
CA GLN A 333 27.72 -11.28 18.23
C GLN A 333 28.73 -10.14 18.41
N ARG A 334 28.25 -8.90 18.62
CA ARG A 334 29.11 -7.74 18.90
C ARG A 334 29.77 -7.81 20.27
N ASN A 335 29.15 -8.50 21.24
CA ASN A 335 29.62 -8.57 22.62
C ASN A 335 29.73 -10.03 23.14
N PRO A 336 30.64 -10.88 22.60
CA PRO A 336 30.66 -12.31 22.91
C PRO A 336 30.92 -12.67 24.39
N PHE A 337 31.55 -11.77 25.15
CA PHE A 337 31.90 -11.97 26.55
C PHE A 337 30.95 -11.26 27.53
N MET A 338 29.91 -10.58 27.03
CA MET A 338 28.92 -9.90 27.86
C MET A 338 28.01 -10.92 28.55
N ARG A 339 27.71 -10.72 29.83
CA ARG A 339 26.83 -11.63 30.57
C ARG A 339 25.39 -11.49 30.10
N GLU A 340 24.61 -12.57 30.19
CA GLU A 340 23.21 -12.59 29.75
C GLU A 340 22.35 -11.48 30.38
N MET A 341 22.57 -11.13 31.65
CA MET A 341 21.85 -10.04 32.32
C MET A 341 22.20 -8.66 31.73
N GLU A 342 23.48 -8.42 31.45
CA GLU A 342 23.96 -7.18 30.83
C GLU A 342 23.46 -7.06 29.39
N LEU A 343 23.47 -8.18 28.65
CA LEU A 343 22.94 -8.26 27.30
C LEU A 343 21.43 -7.94 27.25
N ASN A 344 20.64 -8.48 28.19
CA ASN A 344 19.20 -8.18 28.25
C ASN A 344 18.93 -6.73 28.65
N ASN A 345 19.79 -6.10 29.47
CA ASN A 345 19.70 -4.67 29.76
C ASN A 345 20.03 -3.82 28.53
N LEU A 346 21.08 -4.17 27.78
CA LEU A 346 21.45 -3.51 26.53
C LEU A 346 20.35 -3.66 25.47
N LEU A 347 19.77 -4.85 25.36
CA LEU A 347 18.62 -5.10 24.49
C LEU A 347 17.45 -4.20 24.88
N LYS A 348 17.11 -4.10 26.18
CA LYS A 348 16.04 -3.22 26.66
C LYS A 348 16.32 -1.75 26.35
N GLU A 349 17.57 -1.31 26.47
CA GLU A 349 17.99 0.04 26.09
C GLU A 349 17.77 0.28 24.60
N LYS A 350 18.24 -0.64 23.74
CA LYS A 350 18.09 -0.55 22.28
C LYS A 350 16.63 -0.61 21.82
N LEU A 351 15.79 -1.44 22.43
CA LEU A 351 14.34 -1.51 22.15
C LEU A 351 13.61 -0.19 22.46
N ASN A 352 14.11 0.61 23.40
CA ASN A 352 13.53 1.91 23.75
C ASN A 352 14.31 3.10 23.16
N GLY A 353 15.31 2.82 22.32
CA GLY A 353 16.29 3.80 21.87
C GLY A 353 16.53 3.75 20.37
N VAL A 354 17.67 4.32 19.98
CA VAL A 354 18.15 4.39 18.60
C VAL A 354 18.95 3.14 18.25
N LEU A 355 18.73 2.64 17.04
CA LEU A 355 19.51 1.59 16.40
C LEU A 355 20.51 2.19 15.42
N ASP A 356 21.71 1.61 15.39
CA ASP A 356 22.72 1.98 14.39
C ASP A 356 22.31 1.41 13.01
N ASP A 357 22.79 2.02 11.91
CA ASP A 357 22.53 1.56 10.53
C ASP A 357 22.78 0.07 10.30
N ASP A 358 23.89 -0.43 10.82
CA ASP A 358 24.24 -1.86 10.73
C ASP A 358 23.28 -2.76 11.52
N GLU A 359 22.72 -2.27 12.63
CA GLU A 359 21.82 -3.05 13.49
C GLU A 359 20.48 -3.26 12.81
N TRP A 360 19.82 -2.19 12.36
CA TRP A 360 18.50 -2.32 11.72
C TRP A 360 18.60 -2.93 10.32
N ALA A 361 19.67 -2.66 9.56
CA ALA A 361 19.87 -3.30 8.26
C ALA A 361 20.07 -4.81 8.38
N THR A 362 20.79 -5.27 9.43
CA THR A 362 20.95 -6.72 9.67
C THR A 362 19.60 -7.39 9.95
N ILE A 363 18.69 -6.73 10.68
CA ILE A 363 17.34 -7.26 10.93
C ILE A 363 16.61 -7.48 9.60
N ILE A 364 16.58 -6.46 8.73
CA ILE A 364 15.89 -6.55 7.43
C ILE A 364 16.50 -7.63 6.54
N VAL A 365 17.83 -7.66 6.39
CA VAL A 365 18.54 -8.67 5.57
C VAL A 365 18.30 -10.10 6.07
N SER A 366 18.09 -10.27 7.38
CA SER A 366 17.83 -11.59 7.95
C SER A 366 16.39 -12.06 7.78
N MET A 367 15.44 -11.14 7.53
CA MET A 367 14.00 -11.45 7.46
C MET A 367 13.48 -11.61 6.02
N TYR A 368 14.10 -10.92 5.06
CA TYR A 368 13.59 -10.82 3.69
C TYR A 368 14.59 -11.35 2.66
N SER A 369 14.12 -11.62 1.44
CA SER A 369 15.03 -11.97 0.34
C SER A 369 15.99 -10.82 0.04
N GLN A 370 17.13 -11.11 -0.59
CA GLN A 370 18.15 -10.09 -0.84
C GLN A 370 17.59 -8.87 -1.60
N ASN A 371 16.78 -9.10 -2.64
CA ASN A 371 16.20 -8.03 -3.45
C ASN A 371 15.21 -7.18 -2.65
N GLU A 372 14.36 -7.82 -1.84
CA GLU A 372 13.40 -7.11 -0.99
C GLU A 372 14.12 -6.34 0.13
N ALA A 373 15.13 -6.93 0.74
CA ALA A 373 15.92 -6.29 1.77
C ALA A 373 16.63 -5.04 1.24
N GLU A 374 17.26 -5.11 0.06
CA GLU A 374 17.88 -3.96 -0.60
C GLU A 374 16.86 -2.84 -0.87
N PHE A 375 15.68 -3.20 -1.37
CA PHE A 375 14.57 -2.26 -1.59
C PHE A 375 14.08 -1.61 -0.29
N MET A 376 13.82 -2.41 0.75
CA MET A 376 13.35 -1.95 2.06
C MET A 376 14.37 -1.03 2.72
N ILE A 377 15.66 -1.38 2.69
CA ILE A 377 16.75 -0.54 3.22
C ILE A 377 16.81 0.79 2.47
N GLY A 378 16.69 0.80 1.15
CA GLY A 378 16.68 2.02 0.34
C GLY A 378 15.50 2.94 0.68
N ASN A 379 14.30 2.38 0.79
CA ASN A 379 13.09 3.13 1.14
C ASN A 379 13.18 3.71 2.56
N LEU A 380 13.63 2.90 3.53
CA LEU A 380 13.77 3.34 4.91
C LEU A 380 14.78 4.49 5.04
N LYS A 381 15.93 4.41 4.36
CA LYS A 381 16.89 5.53 4.33
C LYS A 381 16.27 6.79 3.76
N THR A 382 15.52 6.67 2.67
CA THR A 382 14.81 7.81 2.05
C THR A 382 13.81 8.42 3.04
N LEU A 383 13.02 7.60 3.73
CA LEU A 383 12.06 8.06 4.75
C LEU A 383 12.76 8.79 5.92
N LEU A 384 13.87 8.25 6.43
CA LEU A 384 14.64 8.87 7.51
C LEU A 384 15.24 10.22 7.07
N GLU A 385 15.77 10.28 5.84
CA GLU A 385 16.27 11.53 5.27
C GLU A 385 15.16 12.58 5.13
N GLU A 386 13.99 12.22 4.61
CA GLU A 386 12.84 13.13 4.49
C GLU A 386 12.37 13.66 5.86
N GLN A 387 12.29 12.79 6.87
CA GLN A 387 11.94 13.19 8.24
C GLN A 387 12.97 14.18 8.80
N SER A 388 14.25 13.94 8.56
CA SER A 388 15.33 14.84 8.99
C SER A 388 15.19 16.24 8.37
N PHE A 389 14.79 16.33 7.10
CA PHE A 389 14.59 17.62 6.41
C PHE A 389 13.40 18.41 6.97
N ARG A 390 12.29 17.72 7.32
CA ARG A 390 11.11 18.38 7.93
C ARG A 390 11.44 19.04 9.26
N LEU A 391 12.32 18.44 10.06
CA LEU A 391 12.73 19.00 11.36
C LEU A 391 13.59 20.26 11.22
N VAL A 392 14.45 20.33 10.19
CA VAL A 392 15.32 21.48 9.93
C VAL A 392 14.53 22.70 9.45
N ALA A 393 13.50 22.49 8.64
CA ALA A 393 12.67 23.59 8.11
C ALA A 393 11.90 24.35 9.21
N GLY A 394 11.59 23.71 10.34
CA GLY A 394 10.73 24.27 11.39
C GLY A 394 11.43 24.96 12.57
N ARG A 395 12.73 24.74 12.82
CA ARG A 395 13.38 25.24 14.07
C ARG A 395 14.85 25.63 13.87
N ARG A 396 15.11 26.94 13.85
CA ARG A 396 16.45 27.54 13.63
C ARG A 396 17.55 27.21 14.67
N ASN A 397 17.29 26.56 15.81
CA ASN A 397 18.25 26.55 16.93
C ASN A 397 18.35 25.25 17.76
N LYS A 398 18.02 24.07 17.24
CA LYS A 398 18.21 22.81 18.01
C LYS A 398 19.33 21.95 17.44
N LEU A 399 20.18 21.48 18.35
CA LEU A 399 21.34 20.61 18.16
C LEU A 399 21.10 19.58 17.04
N ILE A 400 22.04 19.53 16.11
CA ILE A 400 22.08 18.58 14.99
C ILE A 400 22.25 17.18 15.61
N MET A 401 21.15 16.44 15.78
CA MET A 401 21.25 14.99 15.90
C MET A 401 21.71 14.43 14.56
N ASN A 402 22.52 13.38 14.58
CA ASN A 402 23.02 12.76 13.35
C ASN A 402 21.83 12.32 12.49
N LYS A 403 21.92 12.61 11.19
CA LYS A 403 20.79 12.70 10.26
C LYS A 403 20.12 11.35 9.91
N THR A 404 20.58 10.24 10.49
CA THR A 404 20.24 8.87 10.05
C THR A 404 19.82 7.93 11.17
N ASP A 405 19.72 8.42 12.40
CA ASP A 405 19.43 7.61 13.58
C ASP A 405 17.94 7.23 13.61
N ALA A 406 17.63 5.93 13.51
CA ALA A 406 16.27 5.39 13.57
C ALA A 406 16.01 4.71 14.92
N THR A 407 14.85 4.96 15.53
CA THR A 407 14.44 4.25 16.74
C THR A 407 13.96 2.84 16.43
N TYR A 408 14.09 1.90 17.39
CA TYR A 408 13.57 0.54 17.20
C TYR A 408 12.09 0.52 16.82
N ASN A 409 11.27 1.40 17.40
CA ASN A 409 9.84 1.49 17.08
C ASN A 409 9.57 1.97 15.66
N GLU A 410 10.36 2.90 15.12
CA GLU A 410 10.23 3.34 13.73
C GLU A 410 10.58 2.20 12.75
N ILE A 411 11.66 1.46 13.04
CA ILE A 411 12.04 0.28 12.27
C ILE A 411 10.96 -0.80 12.34
N GLN A 412 10.43 -1.06 13.54
CA GLN A 412 9.36 -2.02 13.77
C GLN A 412 8.11 -1.63 12.98
N ASN A 413 7.63 -0.39 13.12
CA ASN A 413 6.45 0.08 12.39
C ASN A 413 6.66 0.03 10.87
N PHE A 414 7.87 0.34 10.37
CA PHE A 414 8.19 0.24 8.94
C PHE A 414 8.10 -1.20 8.43
N ILE A 415 8.77 -2.15 9.10
CA ILE A 415 8.77 -3.57 8.72
C ILE A 415 7.36 -4.14 8.78
N LEU A 416 6.64 -3.85 9.86
CA LEU A 416 5.26 -4.30 10.06
C LEU A 416 4.29 -3.74 9.01
N SER A 417 4.45 -2.47 8.63
CA SER A 417 3.61 -1.86 7.58
C SER A 417 3.90 -2.48 6.21
N TYR A 418 5.17 -2.79 5.92
CA TYR A 418 5.55 -3.49 4.69
C TYR A 418 4.94 -4.89 4.64
N ASP A 419 5.06 -5.66 5.72
CA ASP A 419 4.51 -7.02 5.82
C ASP A 419 2.99 -7.03 5.67
N LEU A 420 2.31 -6.09 6.36
CA LEU A 420 0.86 -5.92 6.27
C LEU A 420 0.41 -5.59 4.84
N LEU A 421 1.12 -4.69 4.14
CA LEU A 421 0.79 -4.33 2.76
C LEU A 421 1.03 -5.50 1.80
N ALA A 422 2.09 -6.28 2.00
CA ALA A 422 2.35 -7.49 1.23
C ALA A 422 1.25 -8.53 1.45
N HIS A 423 0.82 -8.74 2.70
CA HIS A 423 -0.28 -9.65 3.03
C HIS A 423 -1.62 -9.17 2.45
N GLU A 424 -1.95 -7.88 2.56
CA GLU A 424 -3.15 -7.28 1.94
C GLU A 424 -3.14 -7.48 0.42
N ALA A 425 -2.00 -7.27 -0.24
CA ALA A 425 -1.86 -7.52 -1.67
C ALA A 425 -2.02 -9.01 -2.03
N TYR A 426 -1.52 -9.92 -1.19
CA TYR A 426 -1.63 -11.36 -1.38
C TYR A 426 -3.07 -11.87 -1.25
N ILE A 427 -3.84 -11.39 -0.25
CA ILE A 427 -5.24 -11.80 -0.07
C ILE A 427 -6.24 -10.95 -0.85
N GLY A 428 -5.81 -9.83 -1.43
CA GLY A 428 -6.65 -8.89 -2.17
C GLY A 428 -7.56 -9.52 -3.22
N PRO A 429 -7.10 -10.46 -4.07
CA PRO A 429 -7.96 -11.17 -5.02
C PRO A 429 -9.12 -11.91 -4.36
N LEU A 430 -8.89 -12.57 -3.22
CA LEU A 430 -9.95 -13.22 -2.46
C LEU A 430 -10.91 -12.19 -1.86
N TRP A 431 -10.38 -11.08 -1.33
CA TRP A 431 -11.21 -9.99 -0.80
C TRP A 431 -12.11 -9.37 -1.87
N ASN A 432 -11.64 -9.26 -3.12
CA ASN A 432 -12.47 -8.79 -4.24
C ASN A 432 -13.64 -9.73 -4.53
N GLU A 433 -13.40 -11.05 -4.54
CA GLU A 433 -14.47 -12.04 -4.74
C GLU A 433 -15.46 -12.05 -3.56
N PHE A 434 -14.95 -11.90 -2.33
CA PHE A 434 -15.77 -11.82 -1.12
C PHE A 434 -16.66 -10.57 -1.13
N SER A 435 -16.07 -9.39 -1.31
CA SER A 435 -16.79 -8.11 -1.32
C SER A 435 -17.76 -7.96 -2.49
N ALA A 436 -17.55 -8.70 -3.59
CA ALA A 436 -18.53 -8.76 -4.67
C ALA A 436 -19.81 -9.52 -4.28
N MET A 437 -19.74 -10.41 -3.29
CA MET A 437 -20.88 -11.19 -2.80
C MET A 437 -21.50 -10.61 -1.52
N ASP A 438 -20.71 -9.96 -0.67
CA ASP A 438 -21.13 -9.27 0.56
C ASP A 438 -21.83 -7.95 0.24
N THR A 439 -23.14 -8.02 -0.07
CA THR A 439 -23.90 -6.86 -0.57
C THR A 439 -24.27 -5.83 0.50
N ASP A 440 -24.28 -6.22 1.78
CA ASP A 440 -24.56 -5.34 2.91
C ASP A 440 -23.30 -4.87 3.65
N GLU A 441 -22.12 -5.29 3.20
CA GLU A 441 -20.80 -4.90 3.72
C GLU A 441 -20.63 -5.22 5.21
N ASP A 442 -21.27 -6.28 5.70
CA ASP A 442 -21.24 -6.66 7.12
C ASP A 442 -20.09 -7.64 7.45
N GLY A 443 -19.39 -8.13 6.42
CA GLY A 443 -18.29 -9.08 6.54
C GLY A 443 -18.73 -10.53 6.67
N ILE A 444 -19.99 -10.85 6.40
CA ILE A 444 -20.58 -12.18 6.53
C ILE A 444 -21.26 -12.57 5.21
N LEU A 445 -20.94 -13.75 4.71
CA LEU A 445 -21.66 -14.37 3.60
C LEU A 445 -22.67 -15.37 4.14
N THR A 446 -23.90 -15.30 3.61
CA THR A 446 -24.86 -16.40 3.72
C THR A 446 -24.38 -17.61 2.92
N THR A 447 -24.94 -18.80 3.20
CA THR A 447 -24.63 -20.03 2.42
C THR A 447 -24.81 -19.85 0.91
N GLU A 448 -25.79 -19.05 0.49
CA GLU A 448 -26.07 -18.80 -0.93
C GLU A 448 -25.05 -17.83 -1.56
N GLU A 449 -24.63 -16.81 -0.83
CA GLU A 449 -23.56 -15.91 -1.27
C GLU A 449 -22.21 -16.64 -1.33
N PHE A 450 -21.91 -17.46 -0.33
CA PHE A 450 -20.72 -18.31 -0.32
C PHE A 450 -20.75 -19.29 -1.50
N ARG A 451 -21.92 -19.90 -1.81
CA ARG A 451 -22.09 -20.75 -3.00
C ARG A 451 -21.76 -20.00 -4.28
N LYS A 452 -22.30 -18.79 -4.46
CA LYS A 452 -22.03 -17.96 -5.64
C LYS A 452 -20.55 -17.61 -5.76
N MET A 453 -19.90 -17.29 -4.63
CA MET A 453 -18.46 -17.03 -4.59
C MET A 453 -17.66 -18.26 -5.08
N VAL A 454 -17.96 -19.45 -4.55
CA VAL A 454 -17.30 -20.71 -4.93
C VAL A 454 -17.53 -21.05 -6.41
N VAL A 455 -18.74 -20.81 -6.93
CA VAL A 455 -19.07 -20.98 -8.36
C VAL A 455 -18.27 -20.00 -9.22
N ASN A 456 -18.16 -18.73 -8.83
CA ASN A 456 -17.37 -17.73 -9.55
C ASN A 456 -15.88 -18.05 -9.60
N MET A 457 -15.36 -18.70 -8.56
CA MET A 457 -13.99 -19.22 -8.53
C MET A 457 -13.81 -20.53 -9.32
N GLY A 458 -14.89 -21.11 -9.88
CA GLY A 458 -14.83 -22.35 -10.66
C GLY A 458 -14.67 -23.62 -9.81
N MET A 459 -15.10 -23.60 -8.55
CA MET A 459 -14.95 -24.72 -7.60
C MET A 459 -16.30 -25.31 -7.16
N GLU A 460 -17.33 -25.24 -8.01
CA GLU A 460 -18.70 -25.70 -7.70
C GLU A 460 -18.74 -27.16 -7.25
N ASP A 461 -17.91 -28.02 -7.85
CA ASP A 461 -17.80 -29.45 -7.54
C ASP A 461 -17.31 -29.72 -6.10
N ARG A 462 -16.68 -28.74 -5.47
CA ARG A 462 -16.14 -28.83 -4.09
C ARG A 462 -17.02 -28.15 -3.05
N PHE A 463 -18.12 -27.51 -3.46
CA PHE A 463 -18.92 -26.66 -2.58
C PHE A 463 -19.32 -27.34 -1.28
N ASP A 464 -19.91 -28.55 -1.33
CA ASP A 464 -20.40 -29.24 -0.14
C ASP A 464 -19.28 -29.55 0.87
N ARG A 465 -18.07 -29.85 0.38
CA ARG A 465 -16.89 -30.09 1.22
C ARG A 465 -16.38 -28.81 1.86
N LEU A 466 -16.30 -27.73 1.08
CA LEU A 466 -15.86 -26.42 1.55
C LEU A 466 -16.83 -25.89 2.62
N LEU A 467 -18.13 -26.00 2.37
CA LEU A 467 -19.17 -25.60 3.31
C LEU A 467 -19.07 -26.41 4.62
N ALA A 468 -18.93 -27.74 4.54
CA ALA A 468 -18.78 -28.58 5.73
C ALA A 468 -17.50 -28.28 6.54
N THR A 469 -16.47 -27.70 5.90
CA THR A 469 -15.21 -27.33 6.55
C THR A 469 -15.34 -25.97 7.24
N ILE A 470 -15.96 -25.00 6.59
CA ILE A 470 -16.04 -23.61 7.06
C ILE A 470 -17.21 -23.37 8.04
N ASP A 471 -18.31 -24.09 7.86
CA ASP A 471 -19.50 -24.03 8.71
C ASP A 471 -19.93 -25.44 9.16
N PRO A 472 -19.14 -26.11 10.03
CA PRO A 472 -19.40 -27.47 10.46
C PRO A 472 -20.70 -27.64 11.28
N ASN A 473 -21.25 -26.53 11.77
CA ASN A 473 -22.44 -26.50 12.61
C ASN A 473 -23.71 -26.06 11.85
N ASP A 474 -23.63 -25.85 10.52
CA ASP A 474 -24.74 -25.40 9.68
C ASP A 474 -25.41 -24.12 10.24
N THR A 475 -24.58 -23.16 10.67
CA THR A 475 -25.04 -21.87 11.18
C THR A 475 -25.65 -21.02 10.07
N GLY A 476 -25.26 -21.27 8.81
CA GLY A 476 -25.74 -20.58 7.62
C GLY A 476 -24.93 -19.32 7.28
N TYR A 477 -23.86 -19.05 8.02
CA TYR A 477 -23.08 -17.82 7.93
C TYR A 477 -21.58 -18.12 7.92
N THR A 478 -20.82 -17.30 7.21
CA THR A 478 -19.36 -17.44 7.10
C THR A 478 -18.73 -16.06 7.02
N ASN A 479 -17.81 -15.74 7.93
CA ASN A 479 -17.13 -14.45 7.90
C ASN A 479 -15.87 -14.47 7.00
N PHE A 480 -15.33 -13.28 6.70
CA PHE A 480 -14.14 -13.14 5.86
C PHE A 480 -12.90 -13.88 6.42
N SER A 481 -12.68 -13.87 7.74
CA SER A 481 -11.52 -14.54 8.37
C SER A 481 -11.56 -16.05 8.18
N ASP A 482 -12.75 -16.64 8.28
CA ASP A 482 -12.97 -18.07 8.05
C ASP A 482 -12.74 -18.43 6.56
N CYS A 483 -13.17 -17.56 5.63
CA CYS A 483 -12.89 -17.71 4.20
C CYS A 483 -11.39 -17.69 3.90
N VAL A 484 -10.65 -16.71 4.44
CA VAL A 484 -9.20 -16.62 4.27
C VAL A 484 -8.54 -17.88 4.82
N THR A 485 -8.91 -18.32 6.02
CA THR A 485 -8.35 -19.54 6.63
C THR A 485 -8.62 -20.77 5.77
N LEU A 486 -9.85 -20.96 5.29
CA LEU A 486 -10.20 -22.08 4.41
C LEU A 486 -9.35 -22.06 3.14
N PHE A 487 -9.32 -20.93 2.42
CA PHE A 487 -8.66 -20.85 1.11
C PHE A 487 -7.12 -20.74 1.18
N MET A 488 -6.56 -20.46 2.36
CA MET A 488 -5.13 -20.62 2.60
C MET A 488 -4.70 -22.09 2.61
N TYR A 489 -5.55 -23.00 3.06
CA TYR A 489 -5.23 -24.44 3.16
C TYR A 489 -5.85 -25.28 2.04
N GLU A 490 -6.89 -24.80 1.37
CA GLU A 490 -7.49 -25.47 0.22
C GLU A 490 -6.52 -25.41 -0.98
N MET A 491 -6.22 -26.57 -1.55
CA MET A 491 -5.26 -26.74 -2.65
C MET A 491 -5.96 -26.98 -3.99
N VAL A 492 -5.48 -26.33 -5.04
CA VAL A 492 -5.90 -26.51 -6.42
C VAL A 492 -4.70 -26.85 -7.29
N ILE A 493 -4.96 -27.53 -8.41
CA ILE A 493 -3.92 -27.87 -9.39
C ILE A 493 -3.78 -26.68 -10.33
N GLY A 494 -2.61 -26.06 -10.35
CA GLY A 494 -2.27 -24.96 -11.26
C GLY A 494 -2.04 -25.45 -12.70
N ASP A 495 -1.85 -24.50 -13.62
CA ASP A 495 -1.64 -24.78 -15.05
C ASP A 495 -0.37 -25.60 -15.33
N ASP A 496 0.59 -25.58 -14.40
CA ASP A 496 1.84 -26.35 -14.43
C ASP A 496 1.74 -27.70 -13.69
N GLU A 497 0.52 -28.15 -13.38
CA GLU A 497 0.22 -29.35 -12.59
C GLU A 497 0.72 -29.29 -11.13
N THR A 498 1.16 -28.13 -10.64
CA THR A 498 1.59 -27.99 -9.24
C THR A 498 0.39 -27.75 -8.33
N GLU A 499 0.42 -28.34 -7.14
CA GLU A 499 -0.55 -28.02 -6.09
C GLU A 499 -0.21 -26.68 -5.45
N ILE A 500 -1.11 -25.71 -5.58
CA ILE A 500 -1.01 -24.37 -4.97
C ILE A 500 -2.27 -24.06 -4.18
N SER A 501 -2.16 -23.18 -3.17
CA SER A 501 -3.35 -22.75 -2.42
C SER A 501 -4.30 -21.94 -3.31
N VAL A 502 -5.59 -21.94 -2.99
CA VAL A 502 -6.60 -21.14 -3.71
C VAL A 502 -6.23 -19.67 -3.75
N ILE A 503 -5.73 -19.09 -2.65
CA ILE A 503 -5.31 -17.68 -2.63
C ILE A 503 -4.12 -17.43 -3.57
N SER A 504 -3.14 -18.34 -3.62
CA SER A 504 -2.00 -18.24 -4.54
C SER A 504 -2.45 -18.36 -6.00
N TRP A 505 -3.39 -19.27 -6.28
CA TRP A 505 -3.99 -19.44 -7.60
C TRP A 505 -4.77 -18.20 -8.04
N LEU A 506 -5.59 -17.61 -7.16
CA LEU A 506 -6.32 -16.37 -7.42
C LEU A 506 -5.36 -15.20 -7.69
N SER A 507 -4.28 -15.11 -6.91
CA SER A 507 -3.23 -14.09 -7.07
C SER A 507 -2.48 -14.20 -8.39
N SER A 508 -2.26 -15.42 -8.87
CA SER A 508 -1.60 -15.66 -10.16
C SER A 508 -2.55 -15.34 -11.32
N SER A 509 -3.81 -15.78 -11.23
CA SER A 509 -4.83 -15.58 -12.27
C SER A 509 -5.25 -14.12 -12.44
N HIS A 510 -5.27 -13.33 -11.36
CA HIS A 510 -5.62 -11.91 -11.42
C HIS A 510 -4.57 -11.07 -12.12
N ARG A 511 -3.27 -11.46 -12.08
CA ARG A 511 -2.24 -10.73 -12.83
C ARG A 511 -2.60 -10.72 -14.31
N ASP A 512 -3.00 -11.86 -14.86
CA ASP A 512 -3.30 -11.95 -16.29
C ASP A 512 -4.55 -11.16 -16.68
N ARG A 513 -5.58 -11.08 -15.82
CA ARG A 513 -6.83 -10.35 -16.12
C ARG A 513 -6.67 -8.82 -16.10
N VAL A 514 -5.75 -8.26 -15.32
CA VAL A 514 -5.53 -6.80 -15.26
C VAL A 514 -4.72 -6.29 -16.46
N PHE A 515 -4.04 -7.18 -17.19
CA PHE A 515 -3.25 -6.83 -18.37
C PHE A 515 -4.01 -6.94 -19.71
N TYR A 516 -5.28 -7.37 -19.70
CA TYR A 516 -6.19 -7.37 -20.84
C TYR A 516 -7.33 -6.39 -20.62
#